data_AF-A0A2W6ZZJ8-F1
#
_entry.id   AF-A0A2W6ZZJ8-F1
#
_cell.length_a   1.000
_cell.length_b   1.000
_cell.length_c   1.000
_cell.angle_alpha   90.00
_cell.angle_beta   90.00
_cell.angle_gamma   90.00
#
_symmetry.space_group_name_H-M   'P 1'
#
loop_
_entity.id
_entity.type
_entity.pdbx_description
1 polymer ?
#
loop_
_entity_poly.entity_id
_entity_poly.type
_entity_poly.pdbx_seq_one_letter_code
_entity_poly.pdbx_strand_id
1 'polypeptide(L)'
;MTATTPIAQKLTFEEYLAYDDGTDTLYELVNGELIPMGIGSGLHGEIMYLLERLFNQEIERLGLSWVARQAAIGVRSLLEIKSLTCHL
;
A
#
# COMPACT_ATOMS: atom_id res chain seq x y z
N MET A 1 -0.16 -29.66 -9.20
CA MET A 1 0.54 -28.52 -9.82
C MET A 1 1.59 -28.06 -8.83
N THR A 2 2.85 -28.18 -9.19
CA THR A 2 4.01 -27.94 -8.30
C THR A 2 4.28 -26.45 -8.19
N ALA A 3 4.18 -25.91 -6.98
CA ALA A 3 4.57 -24.54 -6.66
C ALA A 3 6.10 -24.41 -6.72
N THR A 4 6.58 -23.51 -7.56
CA THR A 4 7.99 -23.14 -7.68
C THR A 4 8.29 -22.05 -6.65
N THR A 5 9.19 -22.37 -5.71
CA THR A 5 9.69 -21.48 -4.67
C THR A 5 10.49 -20.31 -5.27
N PRO A 6 10.17 -19.03 -5.03
CA PRO A 6 11.10 -17.97 -5.33
C PRO A 6 12.01 -17.76 -4.11
N ILE A 7 13.31 -18.02 -4.27
CA ILE A 7 14.32 -17.34 -3.46
C ILE A 7 14.26 -15.88 -3.94
N ALA A 8 13.53 -15.05 -3.21
CA ALA A 8 13.26 -13.67 -3.57
C ALA A 8 14.57 -12.88 -3.63
N GLN A 9 15.07 -12.61 -4.83
CA GLN A 9 16.08 -11.58 -5.04
C GLN A 9 15.49 -10.27 -4.52
N LYS A 10 16.24 -9.57 -3.66
CA LYS A 10 15.83 -8.23 -3.23
C LYS A 10 15.83 -7.30 -4.43
N LEU A 11 14.72 -6.61 -4.65
CA LEU A 11 14.56 -5.65 -5.73
C LEU A 11 14.96 -4.25 -5.25
N THR A 12 15.64 -3.53 -6.13
CA THR A 12 15.71 -2.07 -6.09
C THR A 12 14.34 -1.46 -6.38
N PHE A 13 14.19 -0.16 -6.11
CA PHE A 13 12.94 0.54 -6.43
C PHE A 13 12.68 0.59 -7.93
N GLU A 14 13.73 0.76 -8.73
CA GLU A 14 13.66 0.82 -10.18
C GLU A 14 13.25 -0.54 -10.77
N GLU A 15 13.78 -1.64 -10.23
CA GLU A 15 13.34 -3.00 -10.60
C GLU A 15 11.89 -3.27 -10.17
N TYR A 16 11.47 -2.79 -8.99
CA TYR A 16 10.08 -2.89 -8.55
C TYR A 16 9.12 -2.15 -9.47
N LEU A 17 9.45 -0.95 -9.94
CA LEU A 17 8.60 -0.20 -10.88
C LEU A 17 8.45 -0.90 -12.24
N ALA A 18 9.43 -1.72 -12.62
CA ALA A 18 9.41 -2.51 -13.84
C ALA A 18 8.90 -3.95 -13.62
N TYR A 19 8.55 -4.32 -12.38
CA TYR A 19 8.16 -5.66 -12.03
C TYR A 19 6.77 -5.99 -12.58
N ASP A 20 6.68 -7.12 -13.29
CA ASP A 20 5.45 -7.72 -13.79
C ASP A 20 5.63 -9.25 -13.72
N ASP A 21 4.80 -9.93 -12.94
CA ASP A 21 4.79 -11.39 -12.83
C ASP A 21 3.72 -12.05 -13.70
N GLY A 22 3.07 -11.26 -14.56
CA GLY A 22 1.97 -11.70 -15.42
C GLY A 22 0.64 -11.87 -14.67
N THR A 23 0.56 -11.41 -13.42
CA THR A 23 -0.66 -11.45 -12.60
C THR A 23 -1.16 -10.03 -12.30
N ASP A 24 -2.42 -9.92 -11.86
CA ASP A 24 -2.99 -8.67 -11.37
C ASP A 24 -2.68 -8.42 -9.87
N THR A 25 -1.68 -9.11 -9.32
CA THR A 25 -1.33 -8.98 -7.89
C THR A 25 -0.64 -7.65 -7.66
N LEU A 26 -1.20 -6.84 -6.76
CA LEU A 26 -0.54 -5.62 -6.31
C LEU A 26 0.45 -5.94 -5.20
N TYR A 27 1.61 -5.30 -5.21
CA TYR A 27 2.67 -5.50 -4.22
C TYR A 27 3.06 -4.19 -3.52
N GLU A 28 3.55 -4.30 -2.29
CA GLU A 28 4.33 -3.28 -1.60
C GLU A 28 5.80 -3.71 -1.58
N LEU A 29 6.71 -2.78 -1.86
CA LEU A 29 8.15 -3.02 -1.74
C LEU A 29 8.61 -2.69 -0.31
N VAL A 30 8.94 -3.71 0.49
CA VAL A 30 9.38 -3.57 1.88
C VAL A 30 10.81 -4.10 2.02
N ASN A 31 11.78 -3.21 2.25
CA ASN A 31 13.21 -3.57 2.41
C ASN A 31 13.78 -4.44 1.26
N GLY A 32 13.29 -4.18 0.04
CA GLY A 32 13.63 -4.90 -1.19
C GLY A 32 12.78 -6.14 -1.45
N GLU A 33 11.81 -6.47 -0.60
CA GLU A 33 10.95 -7.65 -0.74
C GLU A 33 9.55 -7.24 -1.23
N LEU A 34 8.97 -8.04 -2.12
CA LEU A 34 7.61 -7.85 -2.60
C LEU A 34 6.61 -8.49 -1.64
N ILE A 35 5.79 -7.66 -1.01
CA ILE A 35 4.71 -8.10 -0.12
C ILE A 35 3.39 -7.94 -0.86
N PRO A 36 2.64 -9.02 -1.16
CA PRO A 36 1.37 -8.89 -1.85
C PRO A 36 0.36 -8.13 -1.00
N MET A 37 -0.29 -7.14 -1.59
CA MET A 37 -1.41 -6.46 -0.97
C MET A 37 -2.66 -7.33 -1.05
N GLY A 38 -3.32 -7.50 0.09
CA GLY A 38 -4.62 -8.16 0.14
C GLY A 38 -5.69 -7.33 -0.58
N ILE A 39 -6.62 -8.01 -1.24
CA ILE A 39 -7.82 -7.37 -1.79
C ILE A 39 -8.70 -6.91 -0.61
N GLY A 40 -8.97 -5.61 -0.53
CA GLY A 40 -9.90 -5.07 0.47
C GLY A 40 -11.31 -5.66 0.29
N SER A 41 -11.98 -5.98 1.40
CA SER A 41 -13.38 -6.41 1.38
C SER A 41 -14.33 -5.24 1.05
N GLY A 42 -15.59 -5.52 0.75
CA GLY A 42 -16.60 -4.46 0.58
C GLY A 42 -16.71 -3.55 1.80
N LEU A 43 -16.66 -4.11 3.02
CA LEU A 43 -16.64 -3.35 4.27
C LEU A 43 -15.40 -2.46 4.39
N HIS A 44 -14.23 -2.93 3.94
CA HIS A 44 -13.03 -2.11 3.88
C HIS A 44 -13.27 -0.87 3.00
N GLY A 45 -13.90 -1.04 1.83
CA GLY A 45 -14.31 0.07 0.96
C GLY A 45 -15.25 1.08 1.65
N GLU A 46 -16.28 0.59 2.35
CA GLU A 46 -17.22 1.45 3.09
C GLU A 46 -16.53 2.27 4.20
N ILE A 47 -15.60 1.65 4.93
CA ILE A 47 -14.81 2.34 5.96
C ILE A 47 -13.92 3.42 5.33
N MET A 48 -13.23 3.11 4.23
CA MET A 48 -12.42 4.09 3.50
C MET A 48 -13.24 5.29 3.04
N TYR A 49 -14.43 5.04 2.49
CA TYR A 49 -15.34 6.08 2.04
C TYR A 49 -15.82 6.98 3.18
N LEU A 50 -16.19 6.39 4.32
CA LEU A 50 -16.55 7.16 5.51
C LEU A 50 -15.41 8.06 5.98
N LEU A 51 -14.19 7.51 6.08
CA LEU A 51 -13.02 8.26 6.54
C LEU A 51 -12.66 9.41 5.61
N GLU A 52 -12.64 9.16 4.30
CA GLU A 52 -12.38 10.21 3.31
C GLU A 52 -13.36 11.38 3.46
N ARG A 53 -14.67 11.07 3.60
CA ARG A 53 -15.69 12.11 3.79
C ARG A 53 -15.48 12.93 5.05
N LEU A 54 -15.17 12.28 6.18
CA LEU A 54 -14.91 12.96 7.44
C LEU A 54 -13.66 13.86 7.34
N PHE A 55 -12.59 13.39 6.72
CA PHE A 55 -11.39 14.19 6.53
C PHE A 55 -11.60 15.36 5.59
N ASN A 56 -12.31 15.18 4.48
CA ASN A 56 -12.61 16.27 3.56
C ASN A 56 -13.44 17.37 4.24
N GLN A 57 -14.42 17.00 5.06
CA GLN A 57 -15.18 17.97 5.86
C GLN A 57 -14.29 18.76 6.81
N GLU A 58 -13.36 18.11 7.51
CA GLU A 58 -12.44 18.79 8.42
C GLU A 58 -11.39 19.65 7.69
N ILE A 59 -10.89 19.20 6.54
CA ILE A 59 -9.97 19.97 5.69
C ILE A 59 -10.64 21.27 5.24
N GLU A 60 -11.89 21.19 4.76
CA GLU A 60 -12.67 22.37 4.38
C GLU A 60 -12.93 23.29 5.58
N ARG A 61 -13.38 22.74 6.71
CA ARG A 61 -13.65 23.51 7.94
C ARG A 61 -12.43 24.27 8.45
N LEU A 62 -11.25 23.69 8.31
CA LEU A 62 -9.97 24.26 8.74
C LEU A 62 -9.28 25.12 7.67
N GLY A 63 -9.78 25.12 6.42
CA GLY A 63 -9.15 25.84 5.31
C GLY A 63 -7.77 25.30 4.93
N LEU A 64 -7.55 23.99 5.09
CA LEU A 64 -6.27 23.35 4.76
C LEU A 64 -6.17 23.06 3.25
N SER A 65 -4.96 23.15 2.69
CA SER A 65 -4.68 22.78 1.30
C SER A 65 -4.38 21.29 1.13
N TRP A 66 -4.96 20.46 2.00
CA TRP A 66 -4.76 19.01 2.00
C TRP A 66 -5.82 18.31 1.17
N VAL A 67 -5.56 17.05 0.80
CA VAL A 67 -6.53 16.23 0.07
C VAL A 67 -6.56 14.84 0.68
N ALA A 68 -7.74 14.38 1.11
CA ALA A 68 -7.93 12.99 1.48
C ALA A 68 -7.96 12.13 0.20
N ARG A 69 -7.22 11.03 0.19
CA ARG A 69 -7.14 10.10 -0.93
C ARG A 69 -7.51 8.71 -0.46
N GLN A 70 -8.37 8.04 -1.21
CA GLN A 70 -8.59 6.61 -1.05
C GLN A 70 -7.39 5.82 -1.62
N ALA A 71 -7.34 4.51 -1.34
CA ALA A 71 -6.29 3.60 -1.80
C ALA A 71 -6.08 3.72 -3.32
N ALA A 72 -4.82 3.57 -3.76
CA ALA A 72 -4.27 3.58 -5.13
C ALA A 72 -3.05 4.51 -5.31
N ILE A 73 -2.48 5.05 -4.22
CA ILE A 73 -1.25 5.86 -4.28
C ILE A 73 -0.09 5.07 -3.69
N GLY A 74 0.91 4.76 -4.52
CA GLY A 74 2.20 4.30 -4.05
C GLY A 74 2.99 5.46 -3.45
N VAL A 75 3.39 5.36 -2.19
CA VAL A 75 4.25 6.35 -1.52
C VAL A 75 5.62 5.73 -1.26
N ARG A 76 6.67 6.30 -1.84
CA ARG A 76 8.05 5.94 -1.50
C ARG A 76 8.50 6.75 -0.28
N SER A 77 8.59 6.08 0.87
CA SER A 77 9.24 6.65 2.06
C SER A 77 10.72 6.28 2.08
N LEU A 78 11.57 7.20 2.54
CA LEU A 78 13.00 6.95 2.76
C LEU A 78 13.31 6.43 4.17
N LEU A 79 12.30 6.30 5.04
CA LEU A 79 12.49 5.72 6.37
C LEU A 79 12.58 4.19 6.24
N GLU A 80 13.70 3.59 6.65
CA GLU A 80 13.80 2.15 6.91
C GLU A 80 12.83 1.80 8.04
N ILE A 81 11.59 1.42 7.70
CA ILE A 81 10.63 0.91 8.68
C ILE A 81 11.09 -0.51 9.04
N LYS A 82 11.91 -0.62 10.09
CA LYS A 82 12.03 -1.87 10.85
C LYS A 82 10.65 -2.14 11.45
N SER A 83 9.96 -3.14 10.92
CA SER A 83 8.68 -3.71 11.36
C SER A 83 8.32 -3.33 12.80
N LEU A 84 7.44 -2.33 12.98
CA LEU A 84 6.74 -2.13 14.25
C LEU A 84 5.56 -3.11 14.27
N THR A 85 5.85 -4.36 14.61
CA THR A 85 4.81 -5.34 14.93
C THR A 85 4.23 -4.95 16.28
N CYS A 86 3.12 -4.20 16.27
CA CYS A 86 2.31 -3.99 17.47
C CYS A 86 1.73 -5.35 17.88
N HIS A 87 2.35 -6.00 18.86
CA HIS A 87 1.74 -7.11 19.58
C HIS A 87 0.69 -6.50 20.51
N LEU A 88 -0.58 -6.59 20.10
CA LEU A 88 -1.73 -6.54 21.00
C LEU A 88 -2.19 -7.98 21.27
#